data_AF-A0A2D5H9V4-F1
#
_entry.id   AF-A0A2D5H9V4-F1
#
_cell.length_a   1.000
_cell.length_b   1.000
_cell.length_c   1.000
_cell.angle_alpha   90.00
_cell.angle_beta   90.00
_cell.angle_gamma   90.00
#
_symmetry.space_group_name_H-M   'P 1'
#
loop_
_entity.id
_entity.type
_entity.pdbx_description
1 polymer ?
#
loop_
_entity_poly.entity_id
_entity_poly.type
_entity_poly.pdbx_seq_one_letter_code
_entity_poly.pdbx_strand_id
1 'polypeptide(L)'
;MSRILAALSASALMLGASPAMAAEPDSTAQAEAPVDPARLAAARQTVDYVFPAGTYARIMNATMDKIMDSVMDSVGKMPIKDLAGMGGVDTSKLSSASLSEIMAIYDPHYKERMTLTTHTMMGEMTTMMTEFEPEIRDGLAHAYAAKFDVKQLGELNAFFATPTGSEYAADSYMIMMSPEVMDKMQAFMPKMMKQMPAIVEKVKTATADLPPPRKYADLSDAERAELADLLGISVAELEEQQAAKSE
;
A
#
# COMPACT_ATOMS: atom_id res chain seq x y z
N MET A 1 -29.41 42.75 -46.01
CA MET A 1 -29.51 42.69 -47.49
C MET A 1 -28.30 43.40 -48.08
N SER A 2 -27.71 42.88 -49.17
CA SER A 2 -26.42 43.22 -49.83
C SER A 2 -25.17 42.60 -49.21
N ARG A 3 -24.64 41.47 -49.74
CA ARG A 3 -23.86 41.23 -51.00
C ARG A 3 -22.39 41.65 -50.84
N ILE A 4 -21.47 40.70 -50.53
CA ILE A 4 -20.58 39.91 -51.42
C ILE A 4 -19.54 40.75 -52.19
N LEU A 5 -18.27 40.31 -52.08
CA LEU A 5 -17.10 40.31 -53.00
C LEU A 5 -15.85 40.88 -52.29
N ALA A 6 -14.89 40.06 -51.85
CA ALA A 6 -13.92 39.25 -52.59
C ALA A 6 -12.86 40.09 -53.34
N ALA A 7 -11.60 39.91 -52.91
CA ALA A 7 -10.41 39.59 -53.74
C ALA A 7 -9.18 40.50 -53.62
N LEU A 8 -8.08 39.86 -53.18
CA LEU A 8 -6.68 39.95 -53.61
C LEU A 8 -5.92 41.30 -53.51
N SER A 9 -4.83 41.32 -52.74
CA SER A 9 -3.47 41.06 -53.29
C SER A 9 -2.37 41.19 -52.24
N ALA A 10 -1.36 40.33 -52.39
CA ALA A 10 -0.21 40.10 -51.53
C ALA A 10 0.83 41.24 -51.56
N SER A 11 1.61 41.35 -50.48
CA SER A 11 3.09 41.42 -50.57
C SER A 11 3.73 41.16 -49.20
N ALA A 12 4.64 40.19 -49.22
CA ALA A 12 5.40 39.67 -48.11
C ALA A 12 6.64 40.53 -47.82
N LEU A 13 7.09 40.52 -46.55
CA LEU A 13 8.49 40.69 -46.20
C LEU A 13 8.79 39.81 -44.97
N MET A 14 9.50 38.72 -45.26
CA MET A 14 10.14 37.80 -44.32
C MET A 14 11.43 38.41 -43.77
N LEU A 15 11.70 38.21 -42.47
CA LEU A 15 13.01 38.14 -41.79
C LEU A 15 12.68 37.84 -40.30
N GLY A 16 13.18 36.85 -39.59
CA GLY A 16 14.04 35.70 -39.85
C GLY A 16 13.92 34.78 -38.61
N ALA A 17 14.16 33.49 -38.79
CA ALA A 17 13.96 32.46 -37.79
C ALA A 17 14.99 32.49 -36.63
N SER A 18 14.55 32.13 -35.42
CA SER A 18 15.38 31.49 -34.40
C SER A 18 14.69 30.18 -33.99
N PRO A 19 15.36 29.02 -34.08
CA PRO A 19 14.84 27.73 -33.64
C PRO A 19 15.26 27.46 -32.19
N ALA A 20 14.36 26.91 -31.36
CA ALA A 20 14.63 25.84 -30.40
C ALA A 20 13.51 25.70 -29.37
N MET A 21 13.38 24.46 -28.88
CA MET A 21 12.48 23.93 -27.84
C MET A 21 11.09 23.57 -28.41
N ALA A 22 10.99 22.44 -29.12
CA ALA A 22 10.86 21.09 -28.56
C ALA A 22 9.49 20.89 -27.92
N ALA A 23 8.72 19.99 -28.53
CA ALA A 23 7.46 19.49 -28.03
C ALA A 23 7.58 19.05 -26.57
N GLU A 24 6.79 19.66 -25.70
CA GLU A 24 6.42 19.01 -24.44
C GLU A 24 5.37 17.95 -24.78
N PRO A 25 5.59 16.68 -24.40
CA PRO A 25 4.58 15.64 -24.53
C PRO A 25 3.45 15.90 -23.55
N ASP A 26 2.24 15.57 -23.99
CA ASP A 26 1.00 15.51 -23.23
C ASP A 26 1.20 15.18 -21.74
N SER A 27 0.94 16.16 -20.89
CA SER A 27 0.37 15.91 -19.57
C SER A 27 -0.92 16.70 -19.43
N THR A 28 -1.82 16.49 -20.40
CA THR A 28 -3.22 16.46 -20.00
C THR A 28 -3.34 15.29 -19.04
N ALA A 29 -3.49 15.58 -17.75
CA ALA A 29 -4.34 14.72 -16.94
C ALA A 29 -5.64 14.60 -17.74
N GLN A 30 -5.79 13.50 -18.47
CA GLN A 30 -7.03 13.15 -19.11
C GLN A 30 -8.01 13.09 -17.96
N ALA A 31 -8.84 14.12 -17.81
CA ALA A 31 -10.05 14.01 -17.03
C ALA A 31 -10.72 12.74 -17.53
N GLU A 32 -10.77 11.70 -16.71
CA GLU A 32 -11.39 10.43 -17.07
C GLU A 32 -12.75 10.77 -17.64
N ALA A 33 -12.96 10.46 -18.92
CA ALA A 33 -14.26 10.65 -19.53
C ALA A 33 -15.28 9.92 -18.64
N PRO A 34 -16.42 10.54 -18.31
CA PRO A 34 -17.39 9.94 -17.39
C PRO A 34 -17.72 8.53 -17.86
N VAL A 35 -17.54 7.56 -16.96
CA VAL A 35 -17.74 6.14 -17.26
C VAL A 35 -19.15 5.96 -17.81
N ASP A 36 -19.27 5.32 -18.97
CA ASP A 36 -20.57 5.00 -19.59
C ASP A 36 -21.47 4.26 -18.57
N PRO A 37 -22.70 4.78 -18.29
CA PRO A 37 -23.61 4.15 -17.34
C PRO A 37 -23.90 2.67 -17.62
N ALA A 38 -23.95 2.26 -18.90
CA ALA A 38 -24.16 0.86 -19.26
C ALA A 38 -22.95 -0.01 -18.90
N ARG A 39 -21.74 0.53 -19.09
CA ARG A 39 -20.47 -0.11 -18.70
C ARG A 39 -20.35 -0.23 -17.19
N LEU A 40 -20.70 0.82 -16.45
CA LEU A 40 -20.71 0.79 -14.99
C LEU A 40 -21.72 -0.21 -14.44
N ALA A 41 -22.92 -0.30 -15.03
CA ALA A 41 -23.92 -1.27 -14.61
C ALA A 41 -23.45 -2.73 -14.84
N ALA A 42 -22.84 -3.02 -15.99
CA ALA A 42 -22.27 -4.34 -16.27
C ALA A 42 -21.12 -4.69 -15.31
N ALA A 43 -20.29 -3.70 -14.96
CA ALA A 43 -19.20 -3.88 -14.01
C ALA A 43 -19.68 -4.10 -12.57
N ARG A 44 -20.75 -3.43 -12.13
CA ARG A 44 -21.38 -3.70 -10.82
C ARG A 44 -21.82 -5.16 -10.72
N GLN A 45 -22.46 -5.69 -11.77
CA GLN A 45 -22.81 -7.11 -11.83
C GLN A 45 -21.57 -8.02 -11.74
N THR A 46 -20.46 -7.66 -12.39
CA THR A 46 -19.21 -8.41 -12.26
C THR A 46 -18.71 -8.40 -10.81
N VAL A 47 -18.75 -7.25 -10.14
CA VAL A 47 -18.35 -7.09 -8.73
C VAL A 47 -19.21 -7.92 -7.79
N ASP A 48 -20.51 -8.06 -8.05
CA ASP A 48 -21.39 -8.91 -7.24
C ASP A 48 -20.93 -10.37 -7.19
N TYR A 49 -20.23 -10.85 -8.23
CA TYR A 49 -19.61 -12.17 -8.26
C TYR A 49 -18.21 -12.20 -7.63
N VAL A 50 -17.35 -11.24 -7.97
CA VAL A 50 -15.92 -11.27 -7.55
C VAL A 50 -15.70 -10.78 -6.12
N PHE A 51 -16.61 -9.92 -5.62
CA PHE A 51 -16.59 -9.40 -4.26
C PHE A 51 -18.02 -9.37 -3.69
N PRO A 52 -18.61 -10.54 -3.42
CA PRO A 52 -19.97 -10.64 -2.91
C PRO A 52 -20.17 -9.92 -1.57
N ALA A 53 -21.43 -9.71 -1.19
CA ALA A 53 -21.73 -9.05 0.08
C ALA A 53 -21.21 -9.87 1.26
N GLY A 54 -20.61 -9.19 2.25
CA GLY A 54 -20.01 -9.80 3.42
C GLY A 54 -18.67 -10.50 3.14
N THR A 55 -18.00 -10.17 2.03
CA THR A 55 -16.66 -10.68 1.74
C THR A 55 -15.67 -10.26 2.81
N TYR A 56 -15.75 -9.03 3.34
CA TYR A 56 -14.88 -8.64 4.44
C TYR A 56 -15.14 -9.43 5.72
N ALA A 57 -16.41 -9.61 6.09
CA ALA A 57 -16.76 -10.45 7.23
C ALA A 57 -16.25 -11.88 7.06
N ARG A 58 -16.38 -12.47 5.86
CA ARG A 58 -15.88 -13.81 5.55
C ARG A 58 -14.35 -13.90 5.71
N ILE A 59 -13.61 -12.94 5.14
CA ILE A 59 -12.14 -12.86 5.28
C ILE A 59 -11.74 -12.80 6.74
N MET A 60 -12.33 -11.86 7.48
CA MET A 60 -11.97 -11.61 8.87
C MET A 60 -12.26 -12.85 9.71
N ASN A 61 -13.45 -13.44 9.59
CA ASN A 61 -13.81 -14.65 10.33
C ASN A 61 -12.89 -15.84 10.01
N ALA A 62 -12.59 -16.08 8.73
CA ALA A 62 -11.73 -17.20 8.32
C ALA A 62 -10.27 -17.03 8.81
N THR A 63 -9.81 -15.79 8.91
CA THR A 63 -8.45 -15.45 9.34
C THR A 63 -8.33 -15.41 10.86
N MET A 64 -9.39 -14.98 11.57
CA MET A 64 -9.39 -14.73 13.01
C MET A 64 -9.09 -15.98 13.81
N ASP A 65 -9.89 -17.02 13.62
CA ASP A 65 -9.84 -18.23 14.44
C ASP A 65 -8.47 -18.90 14.35
N LYS A 66 -7.85 -18.87 13.17
CA LYS A 66 -6.58 -19.55 12.91
C LYS A 66 -5.37 -18.75 13.37
N ILE A 67 -5.38 -17.42 13.20
CA ILE A 67 -4.25 -16.57 13.57
C ILE A 67 -4.24 -16.28 15.07
N MET A 68 -5.38 -16.00 15.69
CA MET A 68 -5.47 -15.69 17.12
C MET A 68 -4.92 -16.84 17.97
N ASP A 69 -5.37 -18.06 17.69
CA ASP A 69 -4.93 -19.24 18.41
C ASP A 69 -3.43 -19.46 18.21
N SER A 70 -2.92 -19.34 16.98
CA SER A 70 -1.50 -19.55 16.70
C SER A 70 -0.59 -18.47 17.32
N VAL A 71 -0.97 -17.19 17.27
CA VAL A 71 -0.13 -16.07 17.72
C VAL A 71 -0.11 -15.98 19.24
N MET A 72 -1.27 -16.10 19.91
CA MET A 72 -1.31 -16.10 21.38
C MET A 72 -0.51 -17.26 21.96
N ASP A 73 -0.58 -18.45 21.34
CA ASP A 73 0.22 -19.59 21.81
C ASP A 73 1.72 -19.40 21.55
N SER A 74 2.12 -18.88 20.39
CA SER A 74 3.54 -18.68 20.05
C SER A 74 4.20 -17.58 20.89
N VAL A 75 3.57 -16.40 20.99
CA VAL A 75 4.14 -15.26 21.75
C VAL A 75 4.07 -15.54 23.24
N GLY A 76 2.98 -16.13 23.71
CA GLY A 76 2.79 -16.42 25.12
C GLY A 76 3.81 -17.41 25.68
N LYS A 77 4.32 -18.34 24.86
CA LYS A 77 5.30 -19.36 25.24
C LYS A 77 6.75 -18.94 25.02
N MET A 78 7.00 -17.80 24.38
CA MET A 78 8.36 -17.34 24.12
C MET A 78 9.04 -16.89 25.43
N PRO A 79 10.24 -17.41 25.75
CA PRO A 79 11.01 -16.95 26.89
C PRO A 79 11.44 -15.49 26.73
N ILE A 80 11.37 -14.70 27.81
CA ILE A 80 11.80 -13.28 27.80
C ILE A 80 13.26 -13.13 27.38
N LYS A 81 14.13 -14.05 27.78
CA LYS A 81 15.54 -14.06 27.38
C LYS A 81 15.74 -14.19 25.86
N ASP A 82 14.82 -14.85 25.16
CA ASP A 82 14.94 -15.04 23.71
C ASP A 82 14.43 -13.77 23.00
N LEU A 83 13.33 -13.19 23.52
CA LEU A 83 12.79 -11.91 23.03
C LEU A 83 13.78 -10.75 23.22
N ALA A 84 14.40 -10.65 24.40
CA ALA A 84 15.40 -9.62 24.71
C ALA A 84 16.70 -9.81 23.92
N GLY A 85 17.09 -11.06 23.65
CA GLY A 85 18.24 -11.39 22.81
C GLY A 85 18.07 -10.96 21.35
N MET A 86 16.85 -11.05 20.81
CA MET A 86 16.54 -10.51 19.47
C MET A 86 16.72 -8.99 19.39
N GLY A 87 16.51 -8.27 20.50
CA GLY A 87 16.73 -6.83 20.62
C GLY A 87 18.18 -6.44 20.95
N GLY A 88 19.11 -7.39 21.03
CA GLY A 88 20.52 -7.13 21.33
C GLY A 88 20.83 -6.82 22.80
N VAL A 89 19.92 -7.14 23.72
CA VAL A 89 20.10 -6.96 25.17
C VAL A 89 20.89 -8.14 25.75
N ASP A 90 21.80 -7.89 26.69
CA ASP A 90 22.46 -8.97 27.45
C ASP A 90 21.43 -9.72 28.31
N THR A 91 21.24 -10.99 28.01
CA THR A 91 20.23 -11.86 28.63
C THR A 91 20.80 -12.83 29.64
N SER A 92 22.09 -12.74 29.95
CA SER A 92 22.80 -13.65 30.88
C SER A 92 22.18 -13.73 32.28
N LYS A 93 21.46 -12.69 32.71
CA LYS A 93 20.77 -12.60 34.01
C LYS A 93 19.27 -12.85 33.96
N LEU A 94 18.69 -13.04 32.77
CA LEU A 94 17.26 -13.26 32.60
C LEU A 94 16.93 -14.74 32.74
N SER A 95 15.84 -15.05 33.43
CA SER A 95 15.34 -16.42 33.53
C SER A 95 14.70 -16.86 32.21
N SER A 96 14.46 -18.16 32.07
CA SER A 96 13.71 -18.73 30.95
C SER A 96 12.20 -18.58 31.11
N ALA A 97 11.72 -17.77 32.07
CA ALA A 97 10.29 -17.53 32.23
C ALA A 97 9.72 -16.89 30.96
N SER A 98 8.56 -17.35 30.57
CA SER A 98 7.79 -16.79 29.47
C SER A 98 7.16 -15.46 29.88
N LEU A 99 6.87 -14.63 28.89
CA LEU A 99 6.15 -13.38 29.11
C LEU A 99 4.79 -13.65 29.81
N SER A 100 4.09 -14.73 29.45
CA SER A 100 2.80 -15.07 30.06
C SER A 100 2.91 -15.40 31.54
N GLU A 101 3.96 -16.11 31.97
CA GLU A 101 4.17 -16.45 33.38
C GLU A 101 4.43 -15.21 34.22
N ILE A 102 5.21 -14.25 33.71
CA ILE A 102 5.45 -12.98 34.39
C ILE A 102 4.17 -12.15 34.46
N MET A 103 3.43 -12.05 33.36
CA MET A 103 2.18 -11.28 33.31
C MET A 103 1.09 -11.88 34.21
N ALA A 104 1.04 -13.21 34.35
CA ALA A 104 0.11 -13.87 35.26
C ALA A 104 0.35 -13.54 36.75
N ILE A 105 1.57 -13.15 37.12
CA ILE A 105 1.89 -12.66 38.49
C ILE A 105 1.25 -11.29 38.73
N TYR A 106 1.31 -10.39 37.73
CA TYR A 106 0.73 -9.04 37.83
C TYR A 106 -0.78 -9.04 37.60
N ASP A 107 -1.28 -9.96 36.80
CA ASP A 107 -2.67 -10.07 36.43
C ASP A 107 -3.09 -11.55 36.34
N PRO A 108 -3.73 -12.10 37.40
CA PRO A 108 -4.23 -13.47 37.39
C PRO A 108 -5.21 -13.79 36.24
N HIS A 109 -5.83 -12.75 35.66
CA HIS A 109 -6.74 -12.87 34.52
C HIS A 109 -6.10 -12.45 33.18
N TYR A 110 -4.77 -12.35 33.10
CA TYR A 110 -4.06 -11.83 31.92
C TYR A 110 -4.48 -12.50 30.61
N LYS A 111 -4.55 -13.84 30.61
CA LYS A 111 -4.96 -14.60 29.42
C LYS A 111 -6.39 -14.27 29.00
N GLU A 112 -7.32 -14.28 29.96
CA GLU A 112 -8.74 -13.97 29.72
C GLU A 112 -8.91 -12.53 29.21
N ARG A 113 -8.23 -11.56 29.85
CA ARG A 113 -8.24 -10.15 29.43
C ARG A 113 -7.68 -9.99 28.02
N MET A 114 -6.57 -10.66 27.70
CA MET A 114 -5.96 -10.59 26.37
C MET A 114 -6.88 -11.18 25.29
N THR A 115 -7.50 -12.33 25.56
CA THR A 115 -8.49 -12.95 24.66
C THR A 115 -9.68 -12.01 24.44
N LEU A 116 -10.28 -11.48 25.50
CA LEU A 116 -11.42 -10.56 25.41
C LEU A 116 -11.07 -9.27 24.68
N THR A 117 -9.90 -8.69 24.98
CA THR A 117 -9.42 -7.46 24.33
C THR A 117 -9.27 -7.69 22.84
N THR A 118 -8.58 -8.76 22.44
CA THR A 118 -8.34 -9.01 21.02
C THR A 118 -9.63 -9.36 20.29
N HIS A 119 -10.48 -10.22 20.86
CA HIS A 119 -11.78 -10.56 20.27
C HIS A 119 -12.65 -9.32 20.09
N THR A 120 -12.69 -8.43 21.08
CA THR A 120 -13.46 -7.18 21.01
C THR A 120 -12.91 -6.26 19.92
N MET A 121 -11.61 -5.95 19.93
CA MET A 121 -10.99 -5.09 18.92
C MET A 121 -11.21 -5.61 17.50
N MET A 122 -11.12 -6.93 17.31
CA MET A 122 -11.31 -7.57 16.02
C MET A 122 -12.77 -7.62 15.57
N GLY A 123 -13.72 -7.82 16.50
CA GLY A 123 -15.14 -7.70 16.21
C GLY A 123 -15.53 -6.28 15.77
N GLU A 124 -14.98 -5.27 16.44
CA GLU A 124 -15.17 -3.87 16.05
C GLU A 124 -14.55 -3.58 14.67
N MET A 125 -13.34 -4.08 14.40
CA MET A 125 -12.69 -3.96 13.08
C MET A 125 -13.52 -4.62 11.98
N THR A 126 -14.08 -5.80 12.25
CA THR A 126 -14.94 -6.52 11.31
C THR A 126 -16.21 -5.71 11.01
N THR A 127 -16.78 -5.06 12.02
CA THR A 127 -17.94 -4.17 11.87
C THR A 127 -17.59 -2.98 10.97
N MET A 128 -16.51 -2.26 11.26
CA MET A 128 -16.06 -1.13 10.45
C MET A 128 -15.77 -1.52 8.99
N MET A 129 -15.09 -2.65 8.78
CA MET A 129 -14.80 -3.16 7.43
C MET A 129 -16.07 -3.57 6.68
N THR A 130 -17.06 -4.12 7.37
CA THR A 130 -18.36 -4.47 6.77
C THR A 130 -19.14 -3.21 6.39
N GLU A 131 -19.10 -2.17 7.20
CA GLU A 131 -19.71 -0.87 6.89
C GLU A 131 -19.03 -0.17 5.72
N PHE A 132 -17.72 -0.34 5.57
CA PHE A 132 -16.92 0.22 4.47
C PHE A 132 -17.00 -0.60 3.17
N GLU A 133 -17.44 -1.86 3.25
CA GLU A 133 -17.55 -2.77 2.10
C GLU A 133 -18.28 -2.19 0.87
N PRO A 134 -19.41 -1.47 1.02
CA PRO A 134 -20.11 -0.89 -0.12
C PRO A 134 -19.26 0.12 -0.92
N GLU A 135 -18.41 0.90 -0.24
CA GLU A 135 -17.51 1.87 -0.90
C GLU A 135 -16.42 1.15 -1.71
N ILE A 136 -15.87 0.07 -1.15
CA ILE A 136 -14.90 -0.78 -1.86
C ILE A 136 -15.53 -1.41 -3.10
N ARG A 137 -16.77 -1.90 -2.99
CA ARG A 137 -17.49 -2.46 -4.15
C ARG A 137 -17.78 -1.43 -5.22
N ASP A 138 -18.11 -0.20 -4.82
CA ASP A 138 -18.29 0.90 -5.76
C ASP A 138 -16.98 1.25 -6.48
N GLY A 139 -15.88 1.35 -5.74
CA GLY A 139 -14.54 1.55 -6.31
C GLY A 139 -14.13 0.42 -7.27
N LEU A 140 -14.40 -0.83 -6.91
CA LEU A 140 -14.17 -1.99 -7.79
C LEU A 140 -15.02 -1.89 -9.06
N ALA A 141 -16.29 -1.49 -8.96
CA ALA A 141 -17.14 -1.37 -10.15
C ALA A 141 -16.58 -0.32 -11.12
N HIS A 142 -16.08 0.80 -10.61
CA HIS A 142 -15.40 1.81 -11.43
C HIS A 142 -14.10 1.27 -12.04
N ALA A 143 -13.27 0.54 -11.27
CA ALA A 143 -12.04 -0.05 -11.78
C ALA A 143 -12.29 -1.09 -12.90
N TYR A 144 -13.31 -1.94 -12.74
CA TYR A 144 -13.73 -2.90 -13.78
C TYR A 144 -14.28 -2.17 -15.00
N ALA A 145 -15.11 -1.14 -14.80
CA ALA A 145 -15.65 -0.33 -15.88
C ALA A 145 -14.59 0.51 -16.59
N ALA A 146 -13.49 0.90 -15.94
CA ALA A 146 -12.38 1.54 -16.62
C ALA A 146 -11.62 0.54 -17.51
N LYS A 147 -11.44 -0.68 -17.02
CA LYS A 147 -10.57 -1.70 -17.63
C LYS A 147 -11.20 -2.52 -18.75
N PHE A 148 -12.50 -2.82 -18.68
CA PHE A 148 -13.17 -3.75 -19.60
C PHE A 148 -14.37 -3.11 -20.27
N ASP A 149 -14.56 -3.31 -21.57
CA ASP A 149 -15.74 -2.80 -22.27
C ASP A 149 -17.02 -3.59 -21.91
N VAL A 150 -18.18 -3.11 -22.37
CA VAL A 150 -19.48 -3.73 -22.07
C VAL A 150 -19.55 -5.19 -22.55
N LYS A 151 -18.93 -5.51 -23.69
CA LYS A 151 -18.93 -6.88 -24.24
C LYS A 151 -18.10 -7.81 -23.37
N GLN A 152 -16.89 -7.39 -22.99
CA GLN A 152 -15.99 -8.14 -22.11
C GLN A 152 -16.61 -8.36 -20.73
N LEU A 153 -17.24 -7.33 -20.14
CA LEU A 153 -17.98 -7.46 -18.89
C LEU A 153 -19.15 -8.44 -19.02
N GLY A 154 -19.87 -8.41 -20.15
CA GLY A 154 -20.93 -9.38 -20.44
C GLY A 154 -20.41 -10.82 -20.53
N GLU A 155 -19.26 -11.05 -21.15
CA GLU A 155 -18.61 -12.37 -21.22
C GLU A 155 -18.18 -12.87 -19.84
N LEU A 156 -17.58 -12.01 -19.01
CA LEU A 156 -17.24 -12.31 -17.63
C LEU A 156 -18.49 -12.68 -16.81
N ASN A 157 -19.54 -11.87 -16.92
CA ASN A 157 -20.81 -12.10 -16.21
C ASN A 157 -21.47 -13.41 -16.64
N ALA A 158 -21.40 -13.76 -17.93
CA ALA A 158 -21.92 -15.03 -18.43
C ALA A 158 -21.13 -16.23 -17.87
N PHE A 159 -19.80 -16.12 -17.77
CA PHE A 159 -18.98 -17.15 -17.15
C PHE A 159 -19.27 -17.26 -15.63
N PHE A 160 -19.29 -16.14 -14.91
CA PHE A 160 -19.54 -16.10 -13.47
C PHE A 160 -20.95 -16.55 -13.09
N ALA A 161 -21.92 -16.45 -14.00
CA ALA A 161 -23.25 -17.01 -13.79
C ALA A 161 -23.28 -18.57 -13.84
N THR A 162 -22.21 -19.23 -14.30
CA THR A 162 -22.11 -20.70 -14.20
C THR A 162 -21.79 -21.14 -12.76
N PRO A 163 -22.15 -22.36 -12.33
CA PRO A 163 -21.83 -22.84 -10.98
C PRO A 163 -20.34 -22.72 -10.64
N THR A 164 -19.47 -23.20 -11.54
CA THR A 164 -18.01 -23.12 -11.36
C THR A 164 -17.51 -21.68 -11.42
N GLY A 165 -18.05 -20.85 -12.32
CA GLY A 165 -17.64 -19.46 -12.44
C GLY A 165 -17.98 -18.64 -11.20
N SER A 166 -19.14 -18.89 -10.59
CA SER A 166 -19.56 -18.19 -9.36
C SER A 166 -18.67 -18.56 -8.17
N GLU A 167 -18.36 -19.85 -8.00
CA GLU A 167 -17.44 -20.31 -6.95
C GLU A 167 -16.05 -19.72 -7.17
N TYR A 168 -15.52 -19.83 -8.39
CA TYR A 168 -14.22 -19.28 -8.74
C TYR A 168 -14.15 -17.77 -8.49
N ALA A 169 -15.14 -16.99 -8.92
CA ALA A 169 -15.15 -15.55 -8.75
C ALA A 169 -15.12 -15.13 -7.27
N ALA A 170 -15.97 -15.74 -6.44
CA ALA A 170 -16.06 -15.44 -5.01
C ALA A 170 -14.80 -15.85 -4.23
N ASP A 171 -14.16 -16.96 -4.64
CA ASP A 171 -13.04 -17.54 -3.88
C ASP A 171 -11.67 -17.13 -4.42
N SER A 172 -11.56 -16.59 -5.64
CA SER A 172 -10.27 -16.25 -6.26
C SER A 172 -9.38 -15.37 -5.38
N TYR A 173 -9.97 -14.39 -4.71
CA TYR A 173 -9.24 -13.54 -3.77
C TYR A 173 -8.81 -14.32 -2.52
N MET A 174 -9.67 -15.19 -1.97
CA MET A 174 -9.32 -16.04 -0.84
C MET A 174 -8.20 -17.03 -1.17
N ILE A 175 -8.21 -17.59 -2.39
CA ILE A 175 -7.18 -18.50 -2.88
C ILE A 175 -5.82 -17.80 -2.90
N MET A 176 -5.75 -16.53 -3.32
CA MET A 176 -4.50 -15.77 -3.28
C MET A 176 -4.02 -15.51 -1.85
N MET A 177 -4.94 -15.43 -0.89
CA MET A 177 -4.65 -15.28 0.54
C MET A 177 -4.54 -16.63 1.28
N SER A 178 -4.53 -17.75 0.56
CA SER A 178 -4.55 -19.06 1.19
C SER A 178 -3.24 -19.33 1.93
N PRO A 179 -3.26 -20.20 2.96
CA PRO A 179 -2.05 -20.61 3.68
C PRO A 179 -0.95 -21.12 2.74
N GLU A 180 -1.31 -21.87 1.70
CA GLU A 180 -0.37 -22.43 0.74
C GLU A 180 0.41 -21.35 -0.03
N VAL A 181 -0.23 -20.23 -0.36
CA VAL A 181 0.41 -19.08 -1.01
C VAL A 181 1.23 -18.28 0.00
N MET A 182 0.64 -18.00 1.17
CA MET A 182 1.28 -17.21 2.22
C MET A 182 2.54 -17.89 2.78
N ASP A 183 2.55 -19.21 2.91
CA ASP A 183 3.71 -19.99 3.34
C ASP A 183 4.90 -19.81 2.39
N LYS A 184 4.64 -19.72 1.08
CA LYS A 184 5.70 -19.45 0.09
C LYS A 184 6.24 -18.04 0.21
N MET A 185 5.38 -17.07 0.48
CA MET A 185 5.81 -15.69 0.73
C MET A 185 6.63 -15.57 2.02
N GLN A 186 6.22 -16.25 3.10
CA GLN A 186 7.00 -16.31 4.34
C GLN A 186 8.36 -16.98 4.12
N ALA A 187 8.42 -18.08 3.36
CA ALA A 187 9.66 -18.76 3.01
C ALA A 187 10.59 -17.91 2.12
N PHE A 188 10.08 -16.87 1.47
CA PHE A 188 10.89 -15.94 0.69
C PHE A 188 11.65 -14.92 1.56
N MET A 189 11.12 -14.56 2.74
CA MET A 189 11.73 -13.54 3.61
C MET A 189 13.19 -13.84 4.00
N PRO A 190 13.56 -15.06 4.44
CA PRO A 190 14.97 -15.38 4.73
C PRO A 190 15.88 -15.26 3.50
N LYS A 191 15.36 -15.61 2.30
CA LYS A 191 16.12 -15.49 1.05
C LYS A 191 16.39 -14.02 0.73
N MET A 192 15.41 -13.15 0.90
CA MET A 192 15.58 -11.70 0.74
C MET A 192 16.65 -11.17 1.70
N MET A 193 16.57 -11.50 2.98
CA MET A 193 17.58 -11.08 3.98
C MET A 193 18.99 -11.56 3.62
N LYS A 194 19.13 -12.79 3.13
CA LYS A 194 20.42 -13.32 2.65
C LYS A 194 20.97 -12.58 1.42
N GLN A 195 20.10 -12.03 0.58
CA GLN A 195 20.48 -11.31 -0.63
C GLN A 195 20.75 -9.81 -0.38
N MET A 196 20.28 -9.25 0.74
CA MET A 196 20.44 -7.81 1.05
C MET A 196 21.89 -7.30 0.90
N PRO A 197 22.94 -8.00 1.38
CA PRO A 197 24.31 -7.50 1.20
C PRO A 197 24.72 -7.36 -0.27
N ALA A 198 24.33 -8.32 -1.12
CA ALA A 198 24.63 -8.27 -2.55
C ALA A 198 23.84 -7.16 -3.26
N ILE A 199 22.62 -6.88 -2.82
CA ILE A 199 21.83 -5.75 -3.31
C ILE A 199 22.51 -4.43 -2.93
N VAL A 200 22.94 -4.28 -1.67
CA VAL A 200 23.67 -3.08 -1.20
C VAL A 200 24.93 -2.85 -2.03
N GLU A 201 25.68 -3.89 -2.36
CA GLU A 201 26.87 -3.75 -3.20
C GLU A 201 26.54 -3.30 -4.63
N LYS A 202 25.48 -3.85 -5.23
CA LYS A 202 24.99 -3.40 -6.54
C LYS A 202 24.55 -1.94 -6.52
N VAL A 203 23.88 -1.49 -5.45
CA VAL A 203 23.50 -0.09 -5.27
C VAL A 203 24.74 0.80 -5.17
N LYS A 204 25.76 0.40 -4.39
CA LYS A 204 27.03 1.13 -4.30
C LYS A 204 27.70 1.25 -5.67
N THR A 205 27.78 0.16 -6.43
CA THR A 205 28.36 0.20 -7.79
C THR A 205 27.55 1.13 -8.71
N ALA A 206 26.22 1.04 -8.70
CA ALA A 206 25.35 1.86 -9.54
C ALA A 206 25.40 3.35 -9.19
N THR A 207 25.80 3.70 -7.97
CA THR A 207 25.87 5.09 -7.48
C THR A 207 27.30 5.61 -7.37
N ALA A 208 28.31 4.82 -7.75
CA ALA A 208 29.72 5.15 -7.57
C ALA A 208 30.15 6.44 -8.30
N ASP A 209 29.50 6.75 -9.42
CA ASP A 209 29.79 7.94 -10.24
C ASP A 209 29.02 9.19 -9.78
N LEU A 210 28.10 9.07 -8.82
CA LEU A 210 27.40 10.22 -8.26
C LEU A 210 28.28 10.93 -7.23
N PRO A 211 28.24 12.27 -7.16
CA PRO A 211 28.88 12.97 -6.05
C PRO A 211 28.26 12.50 -4.73
N PRO A 212 29.04 12.49 -3.63
CA PRO A 212 28.51 12.13 -2.33
C PRO A 212 27.31 13.04 -1.99
N PRO A 213 26.30 12.53 -1.27
CA PRO A 213 25.21 13.36 -0.77
C PRO A 213 25.78 14.61 -0.06
N ARG A 214 25.25 15.79 -0.41
CA ARG A 214 25.63 17.06 0.22
C ARG A 214 25.42 16.96 1.73
N LYS A 215 26.39 17.40 2.51
CA LYS A 215 26.26 17.53 3.96
C LYS A 215 25.43 18.77 4.26
N TYR A 216 24.89 18.84 5.48
CA TYR A 216 24.18 20.03 5.95
C TYR A 216 25.03 21.31 5.81
N ALA A 217 26.34 21.22 6.08
CA ALA A 217 27.29 22.33 5.92
C ALA A 217 27.42 22.82 4.46
N ASP A 218 27.11 21.98 3.48
CA ASP A 218 27.17 22.32 2.05
C ASP A 218 25.87 23.01 1.56
N LEU A 219 24.85 23.14 2.42
CA LEU A 219 23.60 23.84 2.13
C LEU A 219 23.73 25.34 2.37
N SER A 220 23.21 26.14 1.46
CA SER A 220 23.04 27.60 1.62
C SER A 220 21.96 27.93 2.66
N ASP A 221 21.96 29.15 3.18
CA ASP A 221 20.95 29.60 4.16
C ASP A 221 19.51 29.48 3.63
N ALA A 222 19.32 29.72 2.34
CA ALA A 222 18.01 29.56 1.69
C ALA A 222 17.57 28.09 1.66
N GLU A 223 18.48 27.17 1.32
CA GLU A 223 18.19 25.73 1.32
C GLU A 223 17.98 25.19 2.74
N ARG A 224 18.65 25.76 3.75
CA ARG A 224 18.41 25.41 5.16
C ARG A 224 17.06 25.92 5.64
N ALA A 225 16.66 27.13 5.24
CA ALA A 225 15.34 27.67 5.55
C ALA A 225 14.23 26.87 4.88
N GLU A 226 14.41 26.48 3.61
CA GLU A 226 13.51 25.59 2.88
C GLU A 226 13.43 24.21 3.55
N LEU A 227 14.57 23.62 3.93
CA LEU A 227 14.59 22.34 4.63
C LEU A 227 13.88 22.43 6.00
N ALA A 228 14.04 23.53 6.74
CA ALA A 228 13.38 23.74 8.02
C ALA A 228 11.86 23.89 7.86
N ASP A 229 11.41 24.66 6.87
CA ASP A 229 9.99 24.83 6.52
C ASP A 229 9.34 23.49 6.15
N LEU A 230 9.99 22.70 5.29
CA LEU A 230 9.52 21.36 4.90
C LEU A 230 9.43 20.40 6.09
N LEU A 231 10.33 20.53 7.07
CA LEU A 231 10.33 19.72 8.29
C LEU A 231 9.41 20.27 9.39
N GLY A 232 8.81 21.45 9.18
CA GLY A 232 7.95 22.11 10.16
C GLY A 232 8.69 22.51 11.44
N ILE A 233 10.00 22.76 11.36
CA ILE A 233 10.84 23.19 12.49
C ILE A 233 11.53 24.51 12.17
N SER A 234 12.03 25.21 13.18
CA SER A 234 12.87 26.39 12.97
C SER A 234 14.26 25.99 12.47
N VAL A 235 14.93 26.92 11.78
CA VAL A 235 16.32 26.73 11.36
C VAL A 235 17.25 26.47 12.56
N ALA A 236 17.00 27.11 13.71
CA ALA A 236 17.77 26.90 14.92
C ALA A 236 17.62 25.47 15.48
N GLU A 237 16.40 24.94 15.50
CA GLU A 237 16.15 23.54 15.90
C GLU A 237 16.79 22.55 14.91
N LEU A 238 16.76 22.88 13.62
CA LEU A 238 17.44 22.07 12.60
C LEU A 238 18.96 22.06 12.82
N GLU A 239 19.58 23.20 13.15
CA GLU A 239 21.01 23.30 13.44
C GLU A 239 21.41 22.50 14.69
N GLU A 240 20.61 22.58 15.76
CA GLU A 240 20.83 21.81 17.00
C GLU A 240 20.80 20.29 16.73
N GLN A 241 19.82 19.82 15.94
CA GLN A 241 19.72 18.41 15.58
C GLN A 241 20.89 17.91 14.72
N GLN A 242 21.45 18.76 13.85
CA GLN A 242 22.62 18.40 13.05
C GLN A 242 23.91 18.39 13.89
N ALA A 243 24.02 19.30 14.86
CA ALA A 243 25.11 19.29 15.83
C ALA A 243 25.10 18.00 16.67
N ALA A 244 23.93 17.58 17.17
CA ALA A 244 23.77 16.36 17.97
C ALA A 244 24.07 15.05 17.20
N LYS A 245 23.96 15.05 15.87
CA LYS A 245 24.33 13.89 15.03
C LYS A 245 25.83 13.76 14.76
N SER A 246 26.60 14.78 15.14
CA SER A 246 28.04 14.86 14.88
C SER A 246 28.88 14.46 16.12
N GLU A 247 28.23 14.13 17.25
CA GLU A 247 28.80 13.56 18.48
C GLU A 247 28.60 12.04 18.56
#